data_AF-A0A9N9WMJ2-F1
#
_entry.id   AF-A0A9N9WMJ2-F1
#
_cell.length_a   1.000
_cell.length_b   1.000
_cell.length_c   1.000
_cell.angle_alpha   90.00
_cell.angle_beta   90.00
_cell.angle_gamma   90.00
#
_symmetry.space_group_name_H-M   'P 1'
#
loop_
_entity.id
_entity.type
_entity.pdbx_description
1 polymer ?
#
loop_
_entity_poly.entity_id
_entity_poly.type
_entity_poly.pdbx_seq_one_letter_code
_entity_poly.pdbx_strand_id
1 'polypeptide(L)'
;MSDEVKKFFSSLLQKINGLKAIIISDRDGVPILKLSLDGKFPELGTKQQFLATFTIATDQSSKMLLGQNKSIILMYKSTTVVQLNKSPLIITFVGTENCNTGHILSLDNEIDKYIGEYKVILDRD
;
A
#
# COMPACT_ATOMS: atom_id res chain seq x y z
N MET A 1 -4.28 -15.28 -2.19
CA MET A 1 -4.25 -14.52 -0.92
C MET A 1 -5.21 -15.20 0.06
N SER A 2 -4.69 -15.62 1.22
CA SER A 2 -5.41 -16.36 2.25
C SER A 2 -6.47 -15.49 2.89
N ASP A 3 -7.51 -16.14 3.44
CA ASP A 3 -8.62 -15.44 4.07
C ASP A 3 -8.18 -14.65 5.32
N GLU A 4 -7.11 -15.08 5.98
CA GLU A 4 -6.52 -14.37 7.12
C GLU A 4 -5.95 -13.01 6.71
N VAL A 5 -5.20 -12.95 5.61
CA VAL A 5 -4.65 -11.68 5.09
C VAL A 5 -5.78 -10.74 4.70
N LYS A 6 -6.81 -11.25 4.01
CA LYS A 6 -7.99 -10.44 3.66
C LYS A 6 -8.69 -9.91 4.91
N LYS A 7 -8.91 -10.75 5.93
CA LYS A 7 -9.54 -10.34 7.20
C LYS A 7 -8.71 -9.27 7.92
N PHE A 8 -7.38 -9.43 7.97
CA PHE A 8 -6.48 -8.45 8.57
C PHE A 8 -6.63 -7.08 7.90
N PHE A 9 -6.43 -6.99 6.58
CA PHE A 9 -6.51 -5.72 5.85
C PHE A 9 -7.94 -5.13 5.84
N SER A 10 -8.98 -5.96 5.80
CA SER A 10 -10.37 -5.50 5.96
C SER A 10 -10.62 -4.89 7.34
N SER A 11 -10.01 -5.43 8.40
CA SER A 11 -10.11 -4.83 9.73
C SER A 11 -9.43 -3.46 9.81
N LEU A 12 -8.34 -3.25 9.06
CA LEU A 12 -7.63 -1.97 9.01
C LEU A 12 -8.48 -0.86 8.37
N LEU A 13 -9.27 -1.19 7.34
CA LEU A 13 -10.22 -0.25 6.71
C LEU A 13 -11.20 0.35 7.73
N GLN A 14 -11.63 -0.43 8.73
CA GLN A 14 -12.56 0.04 9.76
C GLN A 14 -11.86 0.78 10.92
N LYS A 15 -10.60 0.45 11.20
CA LYS A 15 -9.84 1.01 12.34
C LYS A 15 -9.17 2.35 12.03
N ILE A 16 -8.76 2.56 10.78
CA ILE A 16 -7.98 3.73 10.39
C ILE A 16 -8.93 4.84 9.92
N ASN A 17 -9.00 5.91 10.70
CA ASN A 17 -9.83 7.05 10.36
C ASN A 17 -9.41 7.66 9.01
N GLY A 18 -10.40 7.87 8.13
CA GLY A 18 -10.23 8.44 6.80
C GLY A 18 -9.68 7.50 5.73
N LEU A 19 -9.42 6.23 6.04
CA LEU A 19 -8.96 5.25 5.05
C LEU A 19 -10.13 4.74 4.19
N LYS A 20 -9.95 4.74 2.86
CA LYS A 20 -11.00 4.35 1.89
C LYS A 20 -10.70 3.03 1.19
N ALA A 21 -9.44 2.79 0.84
CA ALA A 21 -9.03 1.60 0.11
C ALA A 21 -7.62 1.15 0.47
N ILE A 22 -7.38 -0.16 0.31
CA ILE A 22 -6.07 -0.80 0.43
C ILE A 22 -5.87 -1.65 -0.83
N ILE A 23 -4.72 -1.48 -1.46
CA ILE A 23 -4.33 -2.21 -2.66
C ILE A 23 -2.97 -2.83 -2.42
N ILE A 24 -2.86 -4.13 -2.67
CA ILE A 24 -1.58 -4.84 -2.71
C ILE A 24 -1.31 -5.15 -4.17
N SER A 25 -0.18 -4.70 -4.68
CA SER A 25 0.26 -4.94 -6.06
C SER A 25 1.70 -5.45 -6.10
N ASP A 26 2.09 -5.96 -7.26
CA ASP A 26 3.51 -6.09 -7.62
C ASP A 26 4.10 -4.73 -8.02
N ARG A 27 5.34 -4.76 -8.53
CA ARG A 27 6.10 -3.58 -8.99
C ARG A 27 5.58 -2.97 -10.30
N ASP A 28 4.86 -3.73 -11.11
CA ASP A 28 4.23 -3.26 -12.34
C ASP A 28 2.82 -2.69 -12.10
N GLY A 29 2.42 -2.62 -10.82
CA GLY A 29 1.14 -2.12 -10.38
C GLY A 29 -0.01 -3.08 -10.62
N VAL A 30 0.26 -4.35 -10.96
CA VAL A 30 -0.78 -5.36 -11.14
C VAL A 30 -1.35 -5.72 -9.77
N PRO A 31 -2.65 -5.50 -9.53
CA PRO A 31 -3.24 -5.67 -8.22
C PRO A 31 -3.48 -7.16 -7.90
N ILE A 32 -2.93 -7.60 -6.77
CA ILE A 32 -3.11 -8.95 -6.21
C ILE A 32 -4.30 -8.95 -5.24
N LEU A 33 -4.47 -7.86 -4.49
CA LEU A 33 -5.60 -7.66 -3.58
C LEU A 33 -6.09 -6.21 -3.68
N LYS A 34 -7.41 -6.05 -3.72
CA LYS A 34 -8.09 -4.76 -3.66
C LYS A 34 -9.20 -4.84 -2.62
N LEU A 35 -9.16 -3.95 -1.64
CA LEU A 35 -10.18 -3.82 -0.60
C LEU A 35 -10.61 -2.36 -0.51
N SER A 36 -11.90 -2.12 -0.31
CA SER A 36 -12.47 -0.78 -0.08
C SER A 36 -13.53 -0.83 1.01
N LEU A 37 -13.68 0.27 1.75
CA LEU A 37 -14.60 0.34 2.89
C LEU A 37 -16.07 0.17 2.46
N ASP A 38 -16.47 0.84 1.38
CA ASP A 38 -17.86 0.86 0.90
C ASP A 38 -18.06 0.11 -0.44
N GLY A 39 -17.10 -0.74 -0.83
CA GLY A 39 -17.09 -1.38 -2.15
C GLY A 39 -16.75 -0.43 -3.31
N LYS A 40 -16.59 0.87 -3.03
CA LYS A 40 -16.23 1.91 -4.01
C LYS A 40 -14.74 2.22 -3.92
N PHE A 41 -14.06 2.06 -5.05
CA PHE A 41 -12.67 2.44 -5.20
C PHE A 41 -12.58 3.87 -5.72
N PRO A 42 -11.74 4.73 -5.11
CA PRO A 42 -11.42 6.02 -5.71
C PRO A 42 -10.82 5.81 -7.11
N GLU A 43 -11.22 6.60 -8.11
CA GLU A 43 -10.66 6.51 -9.46
C GLU A 43 -9.16 6.85 -9.49
N LEU A 44 -8.73 7.71 -8.58
CA LEU A 44 -7.33 8.07 -8.33
C LEU A 44 -6.73 7.14 -7.27
N GLY A 45 -5.47 6.74 -7.43
CA GLY A 45 -4.80 5.88 -6.45
C GLY A 45 -5.01 4.38 -6.64
N THR A 46 -5.81 3.94 -7.62
CA THR A 46 -6.15 2.52 -7.83
C THR A 46 -5.88 1.99 -9.24
N LYS A 47 -5.55 2.88 -10.19
CA LYS A 47 -5.15 2.54 -11.56
C LYS A 47 -3.74 1.96 -11.57
N GLN A 48 -3.52 0.91 -12.36
CA GLN A 48 -2.21 0.25 -12.48
C GLN A 48 -1.07 1.24 -12.77
N GLN A 49 -1.25 2.16 -13.72
CA GLN A 49 -0.26 3.19 -14.06
C GLN A 49 0.14 4.06 -12.85
N PHE A 50 -0.84 4.41 -12.00
CA PHE A 50 -0.58 5.15 -10.78
C PHE A 50 0.22 4.28 -9.79
N LEU A 51 -0.19 3.02 -9.60
CA LEU A 51 0.48 2.09 -8.68
C LEU A 51 1.94 1.85 -9.09
N ALA A 52 2.20 1.63 -10.39
CA ALA A 52 3.53 1.42 -10.95
C ALA A 52 4.46 2.65 -10.81
N THR A 53 3.89 3.86 -10.68
CA THR A 53 4.69 5.09 -10.49
C THR A 53 5.50 5.03 -9.19
N PHE A 54 5.04 4.29 -8.18
CA PHE A 54 5.78 4.09 -6.94
C PHE A 54 7.15 3.44 -7.15
N THR A 55 7.24 2.45 -8.03
CA THR A 55 8.50 1.74 -8.33
C THR A 55 9.55 2.71 -8.84
N ILE A 56 9.18 3.61 -9.75
CA ILE A 56 10.09 4.64 -10.25
C ILE A 56 10.48 5.61 -9.12
N ALA A 57 9.51 6.06 -8.33
CA ALA A 57 9.75 7.02 -7.25
C ALA A 57 10.65 6.44 -6.14
N THR A 58 10.45 5.18 -5.75
CA THR A 58 11.27 4.50 -4.73
C THR A 58 12.71 4.27 -5.23
N ASP A 59 12.88 3.93 -6.51
CA ASP A 59 14.21 3.76 -7.12
C ASP A 59 14.99 5.08 -7.15
N GLN A 60 14.33 6.19 -7.51
CA GLN A 60 14.98 7.50 -7.48
C GLN A 60 15.23 7.99 -6.05
N SER A 61 14.29 7.80 -5.13
CA SER A 61 14.45 8.17 -3.73
C SER A 61 15.60 7.41 -3.07
N SER A 62 15.78 6.13 -3.39
CA SER A 62 16.87 5.30 -2.84
C SER A 62 18.27 5.75 -3.30
N LYS A 63 18.37 6.52 -4.39
CA LYS A 63 19.64 7.09 -4.89
C LYS A 63 20.11 8.31 -4.09
N MET A 64 19.33 8.81 -3.15
CA MET A 64 19.68 9.98 -2.33
C MET A 64 20.73 9.69 -1.24
N LEU A 65 21.34 8.50 -1.22
CA LEU A 65 22.34 8.08 -0.23
C LEU A 65 21.81 8.03 1.23
N LEU A 66 20.50 7.88 1.41
CA LEU A 66 19.84 7.74 2.72
C LEU A 66 19.40 6.29 3.02
N GLY A 67 19.88 5.34 2.21
CA GLY A 67 19.45 3.94 2.23
C GLY A 67 18.23 3.69 1.35
N GLN A 68 17.65 2.49 1.49
CA GLN A 68 16.49 2.08 0.71
C GLN A 68 15.22 2.84 1.14
N ASN A 69 14.47 3.38 0.18
CA ASN A 69 13.20 4.01 0.46
C ASN A 69 12.19 2.99 1.02
N LYS A 70 11.64 3.30 2.21
CA LYS A 70 10.67 2.45 2.90
C LYS A 70 9.23 2.78 2.54
N SER A 71 8.94 4.06 2.34
CA SER A 71 7.58 4.53 2.08
C SER A 71 7.58 5.89 1.39
N ILE A 72 6.50 6.18 0.68
CA ILE A 72 6.21 7.50 0.11
C ILE A 72 4.80 7.90 0.52
N ILE A 73 4.63 9.16 0.92
CA ILE A 73 3.34 9.74 1.30
C ILE A 73 3.05 10.87 0.32
N LEU A 74 1.90 10.78 -0.36
CA LEU A 74 1.42 11.77 -1.31
C LEU A 74 0.16 12.44 -0.72
N MET A 75 0.25 13.73 -0.44
CA MET A 75 -0.86 14.52 0.09
C MET A 75 -1.44 15.39 -1.03
N TYR A 76 -2.67 15.08 -1.45
CA TYR A 76 -3.45 15.88 -2.39
C TYR A 76 -4.57 16.63 -1.65
N LYS A 77 -5.25 17.53 -2.37
CA LYS A 77 -6.29 18.41 -1.80
C LYS A 77 -7.40 17.67 -1.04
N SER A 78 -7.84 16.51 -1.53
CA SER A 78 -8.96 15.73 -0.99
C SER A 78 -8.62 14.24 -0.81
N THR A 79 -7.35 13.88 -0.94
CA THR A 79 -6.92 12.48 -0.95
C THR A 79 -5.49 12.38 -0.47
N THR A 80 -5.23 11.41 0.39
CA THR A 80 -3.89 11.07 0.83
C THR A 80 -3.60 9.64 0.41
N VAL A 81 -2.42 9.42 -0.17
CA VAL A 81 -1.95 8.09 -0.55
C VAL A 81 -0.68 7.77 0.22
N VAL A 82 -0.65 6.63 0.89
CA VAL A 82 0.54 6.10 1.55
C VAL A 82 0.93 4.82 0.85
N GLN A 83 2.17 4.73 0.38
CA GLN A 83 2.69 3.56 -0.29
C GLN A 83 3.87 3.01 0.52
N LEU A 84 3.78 1.74 0.92
CA LEU A 84 4.82 1.03 1.65
C LEU A 84 5.59 0.12 0.70
N ASN A 85 6.91 0.23 0.73
CA ASN A 85 7.81 -0.64 0.00
C ASN A 85 7.95 -1.96 0.79
N LYS A 86 7.25 -3.00 0.34
CA LYS A 86 7.31 -4.34 0.90
C LYS A 86 7.78 -5.33 -0.16
N SER A 87 8.87 -4.97 -0.86
CA SER A 87 9.44 -5.73 -1.97
C SER A 87 9.37 -7.26 -1.76
N PRO A 88 8.93 -8.03 -2.79
CA PRO A 88 8.54 -7.59 -4.13
C PRO A 88 7.15 -6.91 -4.21
N LEU A 89 6.43 -6.83 -3.09
CA LEU A 89 5.09 -6.23 -3.01
C LEU A 89 5.12 -4.72 -2.74
N ILE A 90 4.07 -4.04 -3.19
CA ILE A 90 3.77 -2.65 -2.82
C ILE A 90 2.38 -2.63 -2.18
N ILE A 91 2.28 -1.98 -1.01
CA ILE A 91 0.99 -1.78 -0.35
C ILE A 91 0.62 -0.31 -0.43
N THR A 92 -0.48 -0.02 -1.10
CA THR A 92 -1.01 1.32 -1.31
C THR A 92 -2.28 1.51 -0.48
N PHE A 93 -2.25 2.48 0.42
CA PHE A 93 -3.38 2.95 1.21
C PHE A 93 -3.90 4.24 0.59
N VAL A 94 -5.19 4.30 0.30
CA VAL A 94 -5.86 5.49 -0.24
C VAL A 94 -6.88 5.97 0.78
N GLY A 95 -6.73 7.20 1.26
CA GLY A 95 -7.64 7.82 2.22
C GLY A 95 -8.03 9.24 1.85
N THR A 96 -8.85 9.87 2.67
CA THR A 96 -9.17 11.30 2.61
C THR A 96 -7.96 12.16 2.98
N GLU A 97 -8.07 13.48 2.77
CA GLU A 97 -7.13 14.49 3.24
C GLU A 97 -6.87 14.42 4.77
N ASN A 98 -7.87 13.99 5.55
CA ASN A 98 -7.78 13.81 7.01
C ASN A 98 -7.39 12.39 7.45
N CYS A 99 -6.89 11.55 6.53
CA CYS A 99 -6.52 10.18 6.85
C CYS A 99 -5.36 10.15 7.86
N ASN A 100 -5.47 9.31 8.89
CA ASN A 100 -4.42 9.16 9.89
C ASN A 100 -3.24 8.33 9.33
N THR A 101 -2.31 9.02 8.67
CA THR A 101 -1.10 8.41 8.10
C THR A 101 -0.16 7.85 9.16
N GLY A 102 -0.08 8.47 10.34
CA GLY A 102 0.74 7.97 11.45
C GLY A 102 0.31 6.57 11.90
N HIS A 103 -1.01 6.31 11.96
CA HIS A 103 -1.54 4.99 12.25
C HIS A 103 -1.13 3.99 11.17
N ILE A 104 -1.23 4.34 9.87
CA ILE A 104 -0.77 3.48 8.77
C ILE A 104 0.71 3.12 8.92
N LEU A 105 1.58 4.10 9.18
CA LEU A 105 3.03 3.88 9.31
C LEU A 105 3.38 3.01 10.53
N SER A 106 2.61 3.10 11.62
CA SER A 106 2.83 2.27 12.81
C SER A 106 2.59 0.77 12.57
N LEU A 107 1.83 0.41 11.52
CA LEU A 107 1.48 -0.97 11.18
C LEU A 107 2.56 -1.68 10.34
N ASP A 108 3.66 -1.00 10.00
CA ASP A 108 4.68 -1.52 9.07
C ASP A 108 5.21 -2.91 9.45
N ASN A 109 5.52 -3.12 10.73
CA ASN A 109 6.01 -4.41 11.26
C ASN A 109 4.90 -5.47 11.38
N GLU A 110 3.65 -5.05 11.65
CA GLU A 110 2.53 -5.98 11.77
C GLU A 110 2.16 -6.55 10.41
N ILE A 111 2.15 -5.69 9.38
CA ILE A 111 1.90 -6.06 7.99
C ILE A 111 2.86 -7.16 7.50
N ASP A 112 4.15 -7.08 7.85
CA ASP A 112 5.15 -8.07 7.42
C ASP A 112 4.81 -9.50 7.89
N LYS A 113 4.15 -9.65 9.04
CA LYS A 113 3.72 -10.96 9.57
C LYS A 113 2.67 -11.62 8.69
N TYR A 114 1.85 -10.84 8.01
CA TYR A 114 0.74 -11.34 7.18
C TYR A 114 1.14 -11.53 5.71
N ILE A 115 2.09 -10.75 5.21
CA ILE A 115 2.50 -10.80 3.79
C ILE A 115 3.75 -11.64 3.53
N GLY A 116 4.44 -12.11 4.59
CA GLY A 116 5.73 -12.79 4.48
C GLY A 116 5.72 -14.00 3.55
N GLU A 117 4.68 -14.85 3.62
CA GLU A 117 4.53 -16.02 2.75
C GLU A 117 4.38 -15.65 1.27
N TYR A 118 3.76 -14.51 0.96
CA TYR A 118 3.54 -14.06 -0.42
C TYR A 118 4.80 -13.47 -1.05
N LYS A 119 5.68 -12.88 -0.23
CA LYS A 119 6.99 -12.42 -0.71
C LYS A 119 7.81 -13.61 -1.24
N VAL A 120 7.81 -14.72 -0.50
CA VAL A 120 8.55 -15.95 -0.88
C VAL A 120 8.02 -16.57 -2.18
N ILE A 121 6.71 -16.49 -2.44
CA ILE A 121 6.12 -17.02 -3.68
C ILE A 121 6.55 -16.17 -4.88
N LEU A 122 6.50 -14.84 -4.75
CA LEU A 122 6.81 -13.92 -5.85
C LEU A 122 8.30 -13.79 -6.14
N ASP A 123 9.18 -14.10 -5.18
CA ASP A 123 10.64 -14.14 -5.39
C ASP A 123 11.10 -15.45 -6.07
N ARG A 124 10.20 -16.42 -6.32
CA ARG A 124 10.51 -17.73 -6.94
C ARG A 124 10.23 -17.80 -8.45
N ASP A 125 9.62 -16.76 -9.02
CA ASP A 125 9.39 -16.58 -10.46
C ASP A 125 10.40 -15.56 -11.03
#